data_AF-A0A2I0PGF2-F1
#
_entry.id   AF-A0A2I0PGF2-F1
#
_cell.length_a   1.000
_cell.length_b   1.000
_cell.length_c   1.000
_cell.angle_alpha   90.00
_cell.angle_beta   90.00
_cell.angle_gamma   90.00
#
_symmetry.space_group_name_H-M   'P 1'
#
loop_
_entity.id
_entity.type
_entity.pdbx_description
1 polymer ?
#
loop_
_entity_poly.entity_id
_entity_poly.type
_entity_poly.pdbx_seq_one_letter_code
_entity_poly.pdbx_strand_id
1 'polypeptide(L)' 'MMALDPMKGMIASYLASPKGKETIQNFLSSPEGQKAISEYLATPQGKVTLVQILPCILDCLHLSPGAQETVMKIIARDT' A
#
# COMPACT_ATOMS: atom_id res chain seq x y z
N MET A 1 -21.18 -18.19 0.96
CA MET A 1 -20.18 -18.37 2.03
C MET A 1 -18.82 -18.41 1.35
N MET A 2 -18.08 -17.30 1.33
CA MET A 2 -16.79 -17.22 0.62
C MET A 2 -15.75 -17.97 1.45
N ALA A 3 -15.34 -19.16 1.00
CA ALA A 3 -14.15 -19.81 1.51
C ALA A 3 -12.96 -18.94 1.09
N LEU A 4 -12.53 -18.03 1.96
CA LEU A 4 -11.19 -17.46 1.89
C LEU A 4 -10.23 -18.65 1.83
N ASP A 5 -9.34 -18.68 0.83
CA ASP A 5 -8.26 -19.66 0.78
C ASP A 5 -7.67 -19.79 2.19
N PRO A 6 -7.58 -21.00 2.77
CA PRO A 6 -7.15 -21.16 4.17
C PRO A 6 -5.80 -20.49 4.43
N MET A 7 -4.95 -20.40 3.41
CA MET A 7 -3.70 -19.65 3.42
C MET A 7 -3.92 -18.12 3.52
N LYS A 8 -4.88 -17.53 2.79
CA LYS A 8 -5.23 -16.11 2.92
C LYS A 8 -5.78 -15.79 4.31
N GLY A 9 -6.61 -16.66 4.87
CA GLY A 9 -7.14 -16.49 6.23
C GLY A 9 -6.04 -16.50 7.30
N MET A 10 -5.07 -17.41 7.15
CA MET A 10 -3.90 -17.48 8.04
C MET A 10 -2.99 -16.26 7.92
N ILE A 11 -2.69 -15.81 6.69
CA ILE A 11 -1.91 -14.59 6.45
C ILE A 11 -2.63 -13.38 7.06
N ALA A 12 -3.92 -13.20 6.78
CA ALA A 12 -4.68 -12.09 7.33
C ALA A 12 -4.69 -12.10 8.87
N SER A 13 -4.85 -13.28 9.48
CA SER A 13 -4.80 -13.44 10.94
C SER A 13 -3.42 -13.10 11.51
N TYR A 14 -2.34 -13.51 10.83
CA TYR A 14 -0.97 -13.15 11.23
C TYR A 14 -0.75 -11.64 11.15
N LEU A 15 -1.08 -11.00 10.01
CA LEU A 15 -0.88 -9.57 9.81
C LEU A 15 -1.74 -8.74 10.79
N ALA A 16 -2.89 -9.25 11.23
CA ALA A 16 -3.73 -8.61 12.24
C ALA A 16 -3.19 -8.75 13.67
N SER A 17 -2.34 -9.75 13.93
CA SER A 17 -1.75 -9.97 15.25
C SER A 17 -0.75 -8.85 15.62
N PRO A 18 -0.53 -8.58 16.92
CA PRO A 18 0.45 -7.57 17.36
C PRO A 18 1.84 -7.80 16.75
N LYS A 19 2.28 -9.07 16.74
CA LYS A 19 3.56 -9.48 16.17
C LYS A 19 3.63 -9.27 14.66
N GLY A 20 2.55 -9.58 13.93
CA GLY A 20 2.51 -9.35 12.49
C GLY A 20 2.55 -7.87 12.15
N LYS A 21 1.79 -7.04 12.88
CA LYS A 21 1.83 -5.57 12.74
C LYS A 21 3.23 -5.01 12.98
N GLU A 22 3.87 -5.42 14.07
CA GLU A 22 5.25 -5.02 14.39
C GLU A 22 6.23 -5.46 13.30
N THR A 23 6.11 -6.69 12.81
CA THR A 23 6.97 -7.22 11.74
C THR A 23 6.85 -6.39 10.46
N ILE A 24 5.62 -6.09 10.03
CA ILE A 24 5.39 -5.24 8.85
C ILE A 24 5.94 -3.85 9.11
N GLN A 25 5.64 -3.24 10.27
CA GLN A 25 6.11 -1.90 10.61
C GLN A 25 7.64 -1.82 10.59
N ASN A 26 8.32 -2.80 11.16
CA ASN A 26 9.78 -2.87 11.16
C ASN A 26 10.33 -2.99 9.74
N PHE A 27 9.72 -3.84 8.90
CA PHE A 27 10.11 -3.98 7.51
C PHE A 27 9.90 -2.67 6.73
N LEU A 28 8.70 -2.07 6.80
CA LEU A 28 8.39 -0.80 6.12
C LEU A 28 9.31 0.35 6.55
N SER A 29 9.82 0.30 7.78
CA SER A 29 10.73 1.32 8.34
C SER A 29 12.21 1.01 8.08
N SER A 30 12.55 -0.19 7.64
CA SER A 30 13.94 -0.59 7.39
C SER A 30 14.43 -0.04 6.04
N PRO A 31 15.74 0.24 5.90
CA PRO A 31 16.32 0.64 4.62
C PRO A 31 16.02 -0.36 3.49
N GLU A 32 16.04 -1.65 3.81
CA GLU A 32 15.77 -2.74 2.88
C GLU A 32 14.30 -2.75 2.44
N GLY A 33 13.35 -2.56 3.37
CA GLY A 33 11.94 -2.50 3.03
C GLY A 33 11.58 -1.26 2.23
N GLN A 34 12.14 -0.10 2.56
CA GLN A 34 11.97 1.12 1.75
C GLN A 34 12.52 0.94 0.33
N LYS A 35 13.69 0.29 0.20
CA LYS A 35 14.26 -0.04 -1.10
C LYS A 35 13.34 -1.00 -1.88
N ALA A 36 12.87 -2.07 -1.26
CA ALA A 36 11.98 -3.04 -1.90
C ALA A 36 10.67 -2.40 -2.38
N ILE A 37 10.06 -1.51 -1.58
CA ILE A 37 8.87 -0.77 -1.98
C ILE A 37 9.18 0.15 -3.16
N SER A 38 10.30 0.88 -3.10
CA SER A 38 10.70 1.80 -4.17
C SER A 38 10.95 1.07 -5.50
N GLU A 39 11.65 -0.07 -5.43
CA GLU A 39 11.88 -0.94 -6.58
C GLU A 39 10.57 -1.50 -7.15
N TYR A 40 9.67 -1.94 -6.27
CA TYR A 40 8.34 -2.41 -6.69
C TYR A 40 7.55 -1.31 -7.39
N LEU A 41 7.48 -0.11 -6.80
CA LEU A 41 6.76 1.04 -7.33
C LEU A 41 7.34 1.56 -8.66
N ALA A 42 8.61 1.27 -8.96
CA ALA A 42 9.21 1.56 -10.26
C ALA A 42 8.73 0.61 -11.37
N THR A 43 8.17 -0.55 -11.03
CA THR A 43 7.62 -1.49 -12.03
C THR A 43 6.25 -1.02 -12.57
N PRO A 44 5.85 -1.42 -13.78
CA PRO A 44 4.52 -1.09 -14.32
C PRO A 44 3.38 -1.56 -13.40
N GLN A 45 3.52 -2.74 -12.80
CA GLN A 45 2.54 -3.28 -11.87
C GLN A 45 2.49 -2.48 -10.55
N GLY A 46 3.64 -2.05 -10.04
CA GLY A 46 3.71 -1.21 -8.86
C GLY A 46 3.10 0.17 -9.07
N LYS A 47 3.30 0.78 -10.24
CA LYS A 47 2.63 2.04 -10.62
C LYS A 47 1.10 1.89 -10.64
N VAL A 48 0.59 0.84 -11.27
CA VAL A 48 -0.87 0.55 -11.26
C VAL A 48 -1.38 0.34 -9.85
N THR A 49 -0.64 -0.42 -9.03
CA THR A 49 -1.00 -0.67 -7.63
C THR A 49 -1.04 0.64 -6.83
N LEU A 50 -0.05 1.53 -7.02
CA LEU A 50 -0.02 2.83 -6.38
C LEU A 50 -1.27 3.66 -6.72
N VAL A 51 -1.63 3.75 -8.00
CA VAL A 51 -2.83 4.46 -8.45
C VAL A 51 -4.10 3.90 -7.79
N GLN A 52 -4.17 2.59 -7.58
CA GLN A 52 -5.32 1.94 -6.93
C GLN A 52 -5.41 2.24 -5.43
N ILE A 53 -4.28 2.28 -4.70
CA ILE A 53 -4.26 2.47 -3.24
C ILE A 53 -4.16 3.94 -2.82
N LEU A 54 -3.72 4.81 -3.72
CA LEU A 54 -3.53 6.23 -3.47
C LEU A 54 -4.79 6.94 -2.95
N PRO A 55 -6.02 6.73 -3.45
CA PRO A 55 -7.20 7.38 -2.88
C PRO A 55 -7.35 7.07 -1.40
N CYS A 56 -7.16 5.81 -1.01
CA CYS A 56 -7.23 5.37 0.38
C CYS A 56 -6.13 6.02 1.24
N ILE A 57 -4.91 6.18 0.70
CA ILE A 57 -3.82 6.87 1.39
C ILE A 57 -4.17 8.34 1.59
N LEU A 58 -4.67 9.00 0.55
CA LEU A 58 -5.03 10.42 0.59
C LEU A 58 -6.22 10.68 1.55
N ASP A 59 -7.15 9.75 1.65
CA ASP A 59 -8.26 9.78 2.62
C ASP A 59 -7.75 9.62 4.05
N CYS A 60 -6.82 8.68 4.29
CA CYS A 60 -6.17 8.51 5.59
C CYS A 60 -5.33 9.72 6.02
N LEU A 61 -4.81 10.49 5.06
CA LEU A 61 -4.06 11.72 5.33
C LEU A 61 -4.96 12.95 5.54
N HIS A 62 -6.30 12.79 5.48
CA HIS A 62 -7.29 13.87 5.59
C HIS A 62 -6.95 15.09 4.72
N LEU A 63 -6.46 14.84 3.51
CA LEU A 63 -6.10 15.91 2.58
C LEU A 63 -7.36 16.59 2.05
N SER A 64 -7.27 17.89 1.77
CA SER A 64 -8.39 18.61 1.16
C SER A 64 -8.72 18.02 -0.23
N PRO A 65 -9.99 17.97 -0.65
CA PRO A 65 -10.39 17.38 -1.93
C PRO A 65 -9.62 17.94 -3.13
N GLY A 66 -9.26 19.22 -3.10
CA GLY A 66 -8.44 19.85 -4.15
C GLY A 66 -6.98 19.38 -4.19
N ALA A 67 -6.39 19.04 -3.03
CA ALA A 67 -5.06 18.46 -2.98
C ALA A 67 -5.07 17.01 -3.49
N GLN A 68 -6.12 16.24 -3.18
CA GLN A 68 -6.27 14.87 -3.67
C GLN A 68 -6.35 14.83 -5.21
N GLU A 69 -7.17 15.70 -5.80
CA GLU A 69 -7.32 15.80 -7.26
C GLU A 69 -6.01 16.21 -7.95
N THR A 70 -5.25 17.11 -7.34
CA THR A 70 -3.95 17.56 -7.87
C THR A 70 -2.94 16.42 -7.89
N VAL A 71 -2.83 15.67 -6.79
CA VAL A 71 -1.89 14.53 -6.68
C VAL A 71 -2.26 13.42 -7.67
N MET A 72 -3.56 13.13 -7.83
CA MET A 72 -4.06 12.17 -8.81
C MET A 72 -3.71 12.55 -10.25
N LYS A 73 -3.89 13.83 -10.60
CA LYS A 73 -3.57 14.34 -11.95
C LYS A 73 -2.08 14.26 -12.28
N ILE A 74 -1.20 14.48 -11.30
CA ILE A 74 0.25 14.37 -11.50
C ILE A 74 0.62 12.92 -11.80
N ILE A 75 0.11 11.98 -10.99
CA ILE A 75 0.46 10.56 -11.14
C ILE A 75 -0.13 9.94 -12.41
N ALA A 76 -1.33 10.38 -12.82
CA ALA A 76 -1.95 9.97 -14.09
C ALA A 76 -1.21 10.50 -15.34
N ARG A 77 -0.34 11.51 -15.19
CA ARG A 77 0.51 12.01 -16.28
C ARG A 77 1.85 11.26 -16.40
N ASP A 78 2.28 10.60 -15.32
CA ASP A 78 3.57 9.89 -15.20
C ASP A 78 3.45 8.34 -15.31
N THR A 79 2.23 7.84 -15.53
CA THR A 79 1.90 6.43 -15.76
C THR A 79 1.48 6.21 -17.20
#